data_AF-A0A2N2SJN1-F1
#
_entry.id   AF-A0A2N2SJN1-F1
#
_cell.length_a   1.000
_cell.length_b   1.000
_cell.length_c   1.000
_cell.angle_alpha   90.00
_cell.angle_beta   90.00
_cell.angle_gamma   90.00
#
_symmetry.space_group_name_H-M   'P 1'
#
loop_
_entity.id
_entity.type
_entity.pdbx_description
1 polymer ?
#
loop_
_entity_poly.entity_id
_entity_poly.type
_entity_poly.pdbx_seq_one_letter_code
_entity_poly.pdbx_strand_id
1 'polypeptide(L)'
;MSAALATALHTPTTTAHAAIAGNERPSPLVIRGLVKHYGDAEVVRGIDLEVRAGECFTLLGPNGAGKTTTLRCALGLAAPSAGTIRLCGEPVPERAREARMRVGIVPQMDNLDPDFTCAENLLVYGRYFGLKDA
;
A
#
# COMPACT_ATOMS: atom_id res chain seq x y z
N MET A 1 -27.52 -6.98 -10.24
CA MET A 1 -26.81 -8.22 -10.63
C MET A 1 -25.56 -7.86 -11.41
N SER A 2 -24.39 -7.92 -10.79
CA SER A 2 -23.12 -8.30 -11.40
C SER A 2 -22.09 -8.40 -10.27
N ALA A 3 -21.82 -9.65 -9.85
CA ALA A 3 -20.79 -9.99 -8.89
C ALA A 3 -19.47 -10.06 -9.64
N ALA A 4 -18.58 -9.08 -9.42
CA ALA A 4 -17.20 -9.18 -9.87
C ALA A 4 -16.41 -9.94 -8.81
N LEU A 5 -16.22 -11.23 -9.07
CA LEU A 5 -15.22 -12.08 -8.43
C LEU A 5 -13.84 -11.41 -8.59
N ALA A 6 -13.28 -10.87 -7.51
CA ALA A 6 -11.86 -10.62 -7.43
C ALA A 6 -11.16 -11.97 -7.24
N THR A 7 -11.16 -12.77 -8.29
CA THR A 7 -10.42 -14.02 -8.33
C THR A 7 -8.94 -13.66 -8.35
N ALA A 8 -8.27 -13.80 -7.22
CA ALA A 8 -6.81 -13.85 -7.14
C ALA A 8 -6.30 -15.16 -7.78
N LEU A 9 -6.60 -15.37 -9.07
CA LEU A 9 -5.88 -16.33 -9.91
C LEU A 9 -4.71 -15.57 -10.53
N HIS A 10 -3.70 -15.32 -9.71
CA HIS A 10 -2.36 -15.20 -10.23
C HIS A 10 -1.46 -16.05 -9.35
N THR A 11 -1.22 -17.27 -9.80
CA THR A 11 0.05 -17.96 -9.57
C THR A 11 1.14 -16.92 -9.80
N PRO A 12 2.13 -16.75 -8.91
CA PRO A 12 3.22 -15.82 -9.17
C PRO A 12 3.92 -16.29 -10.45
N THR A 13 3.67 -15.60 -11.56
CA THR A 13 4.52 -15.70 -12.73
C THR A 13 5.80 -15.00 -12.33
N THR A 14 6.70 -15.75 -11.70
CA THR A 14 8.09 -15.35 -11.47
C THR A 14 8.71 -15.15 -12.85
N THR A 15 8.57 -13.96 -13.42
CA THR A 15 9.53 -13.48 -14.40
C THR A 15 10.83 -13.35 -13.63
N ALA A 16 11.73 -14.31 -13.85
CA ALA A 16 13.03 -14.38 -13.21
C ALA A 16 13.83 -13.08 -13.47
N HIS A 17 13.70 -12.12 -12.57
CA HIS A 17 14.75 -11.16 -12.32
C HIS A 17 15.82 -11.90 -11.51
N ALA A 18 17.07 -11.79 -11.96
CA ALA A 18 18.24 -12.39 -11.34
C ALA A 18 18.14 -12.27 -9.81
N ALA A 19 18.18 -13.42 -9.12
CA ALA A 19 18.15 -13.48 -7.68
C ALA A 19 19.36 -12.69 -7.16
N ILE A 20 19.11 -11.46 -6.70
CA ILE A 20 20.07 -10.76 -5.85
C ILE A 20 20.06 -11.56 -4.56
N ALA A 21 21.14 -12.32 -4.31
CA ALA A 21 21.32 -13.17 -3.15
C ALA A 21 20.93 -12.38 -1.89
N GLY A 22 19.73 -12.67 -1.38
CA GLY A 22 19.04 -11.82 -0.43
C GLY A 22 19.18 -12.39 0.96
N ASN A 23 19.93 -11.69 1.82
CA ASN A 23 19.70 -11.71 3.25
C ASN A 23 18.17 -11.64 3.49
N GLU A 24 17.59 -12.52 4.33
CA GLU A 24 16.14 -12.62 4.56
C GLU A 24 15.59 -11.31 5.16
N ARG A 25 15.33 -10.32 4.30
CA ARG A 25 14.74 -9.05 4.71
C ARG A 25 13.24 -9.28 4.89
N PRO A 26 12.68 -8.90 6.04
CA PRO A 26 11.25 -9.08 6.30
C PRO A 26 10.42 -8.35 5.24
N SER A 27 9.34 -8.99 4.80
CA SER A 27 8.41 -8.45 3.81
C SER A 27 7.84 -7.10 4.28
N PRO A 28 8.05 -5.99 3.53
CA PRO A 28 7.58 -4.68 3.93
C PRO A 28 6.06 -4.55 3.95
N LEU A 29 5.31 -5.41 3.25
CA LEU A 29 3.85 -5.43 3.32
C LEU A 29 3.36 -6.86 3.46
N VAL A 30 2.57 -7.11 4.51
CA VAL A 30 1.84 -8.37 4.71
C VAL A 30 0.40 -8.04 5.05
N ILE A 31 -0.53 -8.59 4.29
CA ILE A 31 -1.97 -8.49 4.47
C ILE A 31 -2.51 -9.90 4.56
N ARG A 32 -3.32 -10.18 5.60
CA ARG A 32 -3.97 -11.48 5.77
C ARG A 32 -5.48 -11.32 5.94
N GLY A 33 -6.25 -11.99 5.09
CA GLY A 33 -7.71 -12.02 5.12
C GLY A 33 -8.39 -10.64 5.14
N LEU A 34 -7.86 -9.66 4.40
CA LEU A 34 -8.38 -8.30 4.43
C LEU A 34 -9.80 -8.23 3.87
N VAL A 35 -10.72 -7.76 4.70
CA VAL A 35 -12.10 -7.44 4.33
C VAL A 35 -12.35 -5.95 4.54
N LYS A 36 -13.09 -5.32 3.62
CA LYS A 36 -13.56 -3.95 3.81
C LYS A 36 -14.99 -3.78 3.30
N HIS A 37 -15.86 -3.35 4.21
CA HIS A 37 -17.21 -2.90 3.94
C HIS A 37 -17.31 -1.37 4.01
N TYR A 38 -18.19 -0.81 3.17
CA TYR A 38 -18.73 0.53 3.31
C TYR A 38 -20.26 0.42 3.30
N GLY A 39 -20.89 0.55 4.47
CA GLY A 39 -22.29 0.13 4.64
C GLY A 39 -22.46 -1.34 4.23
N ASP A 40 -23.45 -1.61 3.38
CA ASP A 40 -23.74 -2.96 2.90
C ASP A 40 -22.82 -3.43 1.76
N ALA A 41 -22.00 -2.53 1.19
CA ALA A 41 -21.13 -2.84 0.08
C ALA A 41 -19.81 -3.46 0.57
N GLU A 42 -19.62 -4.75 0.32
CA GLU A 42 -18.32 -5.43 0.50
C GLU A 42 -17.39 -5.11 -0.69
N VAL A 43 -16.41 -4.24 -0.45
CA VAL A 43 -15.49 -3.71 -1.48
C VAL A 43 -14.19 -4.52 -1.57
N VAL A 44 -13.73 -5.09 -0.46
CA VAL A 44 -12.58 -6.02 -0.44
C VAL A 44 -13.03 -7.29 0.28
N ARG A 45 -12.80 -8.46 -0.34
CA ARG A 45 -13.41 -9.74 0.02
C ARG A 45 -12.40 -10.79 0.47
N GLY A 46 -11.75 -10.56 1.61
CA GLY A 46 -10.86 -11.54 2.24
C GLY A 46 -9.59 -11.84 1.44
N ILE A 47 -8.79 -10.80 1.13
CA ILE A 47 -7.57 -10.98 0.33
C ILE A 47 -6.32 -11.20 1.20
N ASP A 48 -5.44 -12.07 0.73
CA ASP A 48 -4.07 -12.22 1.24
C ASP A 48 -3.09 -11.59 0.24
N LEU A 49 -2.14 -10.80 0.74
CA LEU A 49 -1.11 -10.17 -0.07
C LEU A 49 0.20 -10.09 0.72
N GLU A 50 1.30 -10.47 0.09
CA GLU A 50 2.64 -10.28 0.64
C GLU A 50 3.53 -9.71 -0.45
N VAL A 51 4.16 -8.56 -0.16
CA VAL A 51 5.15 -7.94 -1.05
C VAL A 51 6.51 -8.06 -0.38
N ARG A 52 7.43 -8.73 -1.06
CA ARG A 52 8.79 -9.00 -0.56
C ARG A 52 9.71 -7.80 -0.76
N ALA A 53 10.78 -7.74 0.02
CA ALA A 53 11.77 -6.69 -0.13
C ALA A 53 12.44 -6.75 -1.50
N GLY A 54 12.42 -5.63 -2.25
CA GLY A 54 12.95 -5.54 -3.61
C GLY A 54 11.98 -6.02 -4.70
N GLU A 55 10.76 -6.44 -4.34
CA GLU A 55 9.72 -6.80 -5.30
C GLU A 55 9.01 -5.55 -5.83
N CYS A 56 8.75 -5.54 -7.15
CA CYS A 56 7.81 -4.62 -7.77
C CYS A 56 6.48 -5.34 -7.97
N PHE A 57 5.43 -4.87 -7.29
CA PHE A 57 4.12 -5.51 -7.27
C PHE A 57 3.04 -4.54 -7.78
N THR A 58 2.06 -5.06 -8.53
CA THR A 58 0.94 -4.26 -9.08
C THR A 58 -0.41 -4.84 -8.68
N LEU A 59 -1.31 -4.00 -8.16
CA LEU A 59 -2.74 -4.31 -8.02
C LEU A 59 -3.47 -3.91 -9.30
N LEU A 60 -3.85 -4.88 -10.14
CA LEU A 60 -4.56 -4.64 -11.40
C LEU A 60 -6.03 -5.05 -11.32
N GLY A 61 -6.91 -4.26 -11.94
CA GLY A 61 -8.34 -4.56 -12.04
C GLY A 61 -9.15 -3.35 -12.50
N PRO A 62 -10.45 -3.52 -12.85
CA PRO A 62 -11.30 -2.42 -13.30
C PRO A 62 -11.58 -1.39 -12.19
N ASN A 63 -12.18 -0.26 -12.56
CA ASN A 63 -12.67 0.72 -11.59
C ASN A 63 -13.72 0.06 -10.67
N GLY A 64 -13.64 0.37 -9.38
CA GLY A 64 -14.50 -0.26 -8.37
C GLY A 64 -14.03 -1.63 -7.87
N ALA A 65 -12.98 -2.23 -8.43
CA ALA A 65 -12.45 -3.53 -7.97
C ALA A 65 -11.79 -3.53 -6.58
N GLY A 66 -11.80 -2.40 -5.86
CA GLY A 66 -11.24 -2.30 -4.51
C GLY A 66 -9.75 -1.93 -4.41
N LYS A 67 -9.03 -1.69 -5.53
CA LYS A 67 -7.59 -1.34 -5.53
C LYS A 67 -7.23 -0.20 -4.56
N THR A 68 -7.88 0.96 -4.76
CA THR A 68 -7.67 2.15 -3.92
C THR A 68 -8.09 1.90 -2.47
N THR A 69 -9.12 1.08 -2.25
CA THR A 69 -9.57 0.68 -0.91
C THR A 69 -8.52 -0.18 -0.22
N THR A 70 -7.98 -1.20 -0.90
CA THR A 70 -6.89 -2.04 -0.39
C THR A 70 -5.66 -1.20 -0.04
N LEU A 71 -5.25 -0.29 -0.93
CA LEU A 71 -4.11 0.60 -0.68
C LEU A 71 -4.37 1.54 0.51
N ARG A 72 -5.58 2.11 0.61
CA ARG A 72 -5.98 2.94 1.77
C ARG A 72 -5.96 2.16 3.07
N CYS A 73 -6.41 0.91 3.08
CA CYS A 73 -6.31 0.04 4.26
C CYS A 73 -4.84 -0.24 4.61
N ALA A 74 -4.00 -0.58 3.63
CA ALA A 74 -2.58 -0.83 3.83
C ALA A 74 -1.83 0.37 4.44
N LEU A 75 -2.19 1.59 4.00
CA LEU A 75 -1.61 2.84 4.49
C LEU A 75 -2.25 3.35 5.80
N GLY A 76 -3.25 2.65 6.33
CA GLY A 76 -4.01 3.08 7.52
C GLY A 76 -4.84 4.34 7.31
N LEU A 77 -5.25 4.63 6.08
CA LEU A 77 -6.16 5.72 5.70
C LEU A 77 -7.63 5.28 5.74
N ALA A 78 -7.88 3.96 5.77
CA ALA A 78 -9.17 3.37 6.04
C ALA A 78 -8.99 2.18 6.98
N ALA A 79 -9.82 2.06 8.02
CA ALA A 79 -9.77 0.89 8.90
C ALA A 79 -10.30 -0.35 8.16
N PRO A 80 -9.63 -1.51 8.23
CA PRO A 80 -10.17 -2.77 7.73
C PRO A 80 -11.44 -3.14 8.51
N SER A 81 -12.36 -3.85 7.87
CA SER A 81 -13.53 -4.44 8.54
C SER A 81 -13.18 -5.78 9.19
N ALA A 82 -12.23 -6.52 8.61
CA ALA A 82 -11.62 -7.71 9.19
C ALA A 82 -10.24 -7.95 8.55
N GLY A 83 -9.49 -8.90 9.11
CA GLY A 83 -8.14 -9.25 8.69
C GLY A 83 -7.07 -8.42 9.40
N THR A 84 -5.81 -8.66 9.03
CA THR A 84 -4.65 -7.99 9.64
C THR A 84 -3.72 -7.43 8.58
N ILE A 85 -3.06 -6.32 8.89
CA ILE A 85 -2.11 -5.64 8.02
C ILE A 85 -0.85 -5.33 8.83
N ARG A 86 0.31 -5.65 8.27
CA ARG A 86 1.61 -5.16 8.72
C ARG A 86 2.30 -4.40 7.59
N LEU A 87 2.66 -3.15 7.86
CA LEU A 87 3.39 -2.28 6.93
C LEU A 87 4.71 -1.85 7.57
N CYS A 88 5.81 -2.16 6.89
CA CYS A 88 7.18 -2.00 7.38
C CYS A 88 7.38 -2.62 8.79
N GLY A 89 6.71 -3.73 9.08
CA GLY A 89 6.76 -4.39 10.38
C GLY A 89 5.84 -3.80 11.46
N GLU A 90 5.11 -2.73 11.19
CA GLU A 90 4.16 -2.11 12.13
C GLU A 90 2.73 -2.58 11.87
N PRO A 91 1.94 -2.86 12.92
CA PRO A 91 0.52 -3.16 12.78
C PRO A 91 -0.26 -1.93 12.30
N VAL A 92 -1.16 -2.14 11.34
CA VAL A 92 -2.02 -1.09 10.76
C VAL A 92 -3.48 -1.48 10.98
N PRO A 93 -4.34 -0.57 11.50
CA PRO A 93 -4.13 0.89 11.57
C PRO A 93 -3.43 1.44 12.83
N GLU A 94 -3.18 0.62 13.86
CA GLU A 94 -2.76 1.07 15.20
C GLU A 94 -1.48 1.90 15.19
N ARG A 95 -0.51 1.53 14.37
CA ARG A 95 0.80 2.19 14.23
C ARG A 95 1.04 2.69 12.81
N ALA A 96 -0.03 3.10 12.15
CA ALA A 96 0.02 3.57 10.76
C ALA A 96 0.89 4.82 10.58
N ARG A 97 1.04 5.67 11.60
CA ARG A 97 1.91 6.85 11.53
C ARG A 97 3.37 6.42 11.43
N GLU A 98 3.83 5.51 12.28
CA GLU A 98 5.19 4.97 12.28
C GLU A 98 5.49 4.15 11.03
N ALA A 99 4.47 3.46 10.49
CA ALA A 99 4.56 2.80 9.19
C ALA A 99 4.78 3.83 8.06
N ARG A 100 3.94 4.87 7.96
CA ARG A 100 4.01 5.88 6.89
C ARG A 100 5.28 6.74 6.91
N MET A 101 5.95 6.89 8.06
CA MET A 101 7.28 7.54 8.10
C MET A 101 8.34 6.80 7.28
N ARG A 102 8.11 5.53 6.92
CA ARG A 102 9.04 4.69 6.15
C ARG A 102 8.52 4.36 4.74
N VAL A 103 7.43 5.00 4.32
CA VAL A 103 6.76 4.72 3.04
C VAL A 103 6.55 6.02 2.27
N GLY A 104 7.04 6.07 1.04
CA GLY A 104 6.68 7.09 0.07
C GLY A 104 5.31 6.79 -0.54
N ILE A 105 4.45 7.81 -0.65
CA ILE A 105 3.11 7.68 -1.24
C ILE A 105 2.99 8.75 -2.34
N VAL A 106 2.60 8.32 -3.53
CA VAL A 106 2.17 9.21 -4.60
C VAL A 106 0.64 9.11 -4.69
N PRO A 107 -0.11 10.12 -4.21
CA PRO A 107 -1.56 10.11 -4.27
C PRO A 107 -2.09 10.22 -5.71
N GLN A 108 -3.38 9.92 -5.88
CA GLN A 108 -4.06 10.04 -7.18
C GLN A 108 -4.19 11.50 -7.65
N MET A 109 -4.34 12.44 -6.72
CA MET A 109 -4.36 13.88 -7.01
C MET A 109 -3.11 14.51 -6.43
N ASP A 110 -2.59 15.54 -7.10
CA ASP A 110 -1.41 16.26 -6.64
C ASP A 110 -1.67 16.95 -5.30
N ASN A 111 -0.76 16.74 -4.35
CA ASN A 111 -0.75 17.41 -3.05
C ASN A 111 0.43 18.39 -2.95
N LEU A 112 0.90 18.92 -4.08
CA LEU A 112 1.95 19.93 -4.13
C LEU A 112 1.38 21.29 -3.77
N ASP A 113 2.18 22.11 -3.10
CA ASP A 113 1.84 23.51 -2.89
C ASP A 113 2.05 24.26 -4.21
N PRO A 114 0.99 24.86 -4.79
CA PRO A 114 1.07 25.55 -6.08
C PRO A 114 1.86 26.86 -5.99
N ASP A 115 2.06 27.42 -4.80
CA ASP A 115 2.83 28.64 -4.60
C ASP A 115 4.34 28.36 -4.55
N PHE A 116 4.74 27.08 -4.54
CA PHE A 116 6.14 26.64 -4.48
C PHE A 116 6.62 26.06 -5.80
N THR A 117 7.89 26.30 -6.11
CA THR A 117 8.60 25.57 -7.15
C THR A 117 8.70 24.07 -6.81
N CYS A 118 9.03 23.25 -7.80
CA CYS A 118 9.26 21.82 -7.58
C CYS A 118 10.35 21.58 -6.53
N ALA A 119 11.44 22.37 -6.56
CA ALA A 119 12.52 22.25 -5.59
C ALA A 119 12.01 22.58 -4.18
N GLU A 120 11.29 23.69 -4.00
CA GLU A 120 10.75 24.09 -2.70
C GLU A 120 9.79 23.04 -2.11
N ASN A 121 8.91 22.46 -2.94
CA ASN A 121 8.07 21.34 -2.52
C ASN A 121 8.92 20.17 -1.98
N LEU A 122 9.97 19.77 -2.69
CA LEU A 122 10.86 18.69 -2.26
C LEU A 122 11.59 19.01 -0.95
N LEU A 123 12.07 20.25 -0.78
CA LEU A 123 12.76 20.69 0.44
C LEU A 123 11.81 20.64 1.65
N VAL A 124 10.58 21.17 1.50
CA VAL A 124 9.57 21.18 2.56
C VAL A 124 9.15 19.77 2.95
N TYR A 125 8.83 18.91 1.98
CA TYR A 125 8.49 17.51 2.27
C TYR A 125 9.67 16.75 2.88
N GLY A 126 10.88 16.97 2.39
CA GLY A 126 12.08 16.34 2.93
C GLY A 126 12.29 16.66 4.41
N ARG A 127 12.18 17.94 4.78
CA ARG A 127 12.26 18.39 6.19
C ARG A 127 11.16 17.80 7.06
N TYR A 128 9.92 17.75 6.54
CA TYR A 128 8.78 17.15 7.27
C TYR A 128 9.04 15.68 7.64
N PHE A 129 9.72 14.94 6.77
CA PHE A 129 10.14 13.54 7.03
C PHE A 129 11.50 13.42 7.72
N GLY A 130 12.12 14.52 8.14
CA GLY A 130 13.35 14.53 8.95
C GLY A 130 14.66 14.47 8.16
N LEU A 131 14.65 14.76 6.85
CA LEU A 131 15.88 14.95 6.08
C LEU A 131 16.55 16.27 6.49
N LYS A 132 17.74 16.17 7.08
CA LYS A 132 18.47 17.30 7.66
C LYS A 132 19.08 18.23 6.61
N ASP A 133 19.41 17.69 5.45
CA ASP A 133 20.08 18.39 4.34
C ASP A 133 19.13 18.67 3.16
N ALA A 134 17.81 18.61 3.41
CA ALA A 134 16.79 19.12 2.50
C ALA A 134 16.75 20.65 2.63
#